data_AF-A0A7W2QUJ1-F1
#
_entry.id   AF-A0A7W2QUJ1-F1
#
_cell.length_a   1.000
_cell.length_b   1.000
_cell.length_c   1.000
_cell.angle_alpha   90.00
_cell.angle_beta   90.00
_cell.angle_gamma   90.00
#
_symmetry.space_group_name_H-M   'P 1'
#
loop_
_entity.id
_entity.type
_entity.pdbx_description
1 polymer ?
#
loop_
_entity_poly.entity_id
_entity_poly.type
_entity_poly.pdbx_seq_one_letter_code
_entity_poly.pdbx_strand_id
1 'polypeptide(L)'
;MVMRRPFEGGVDQPQLNPAPEIPAQNAWGEIDVKNLNGNDLEFLIKDADIRFGQSIYPVWRGIAADGTPFDKLDAVVEVPADYDTTRTMTAKVGYRFVQPYDGGWAFLSYKVQNADEATPDSMRVFCYLGLRDRGGVAETLAVAQARESHDRVIVLSDLESEGVRLLAPSYRAMQVGDSIELVARKFNAAGDEITPPATERHEVTEANVGEPLQWQIAKSDFSRVRNGRVAFQYTITLSANDEKVPSPVQEMTVTEAPSPADLLPAATIDGFTGVPLDPGMFPDGLIVRVPTAPSVQVGDHYLLHWKSPQALEPEVQFARMDASSLQSDETVFRVDPALLEPGDHKVFYQVARAGHALTSHSLDVAFETARTLAAPRIERAEEDGLGRQKLLADSAILGAYVTVPDVPLRPGERFEVHWDGYEHNGKQVVDTPEVGDGRKFKIDPGVVAANMHQPGDDHSRRFKVFYHIVDENGVRSAPSDAVDLRVQPLVIDNNVKCDQAQANGELWRSKLSANGAMLEVYGVLLWPFAATGQLFTLAIQSGAVLRDRAPVTAGELSNARIQQWLSVATYNGLEEDKQYTVYGEVSFDQGDSWHKLRPLLLIPKHSK
;
A
#
# COMPACT_ATOMS: atom_id res chain seq x y z
N MET A 1 10.38 -7.93 41.42
CA MET A 1 10.31 -8.88 42.54
C MET A 1 9.22 -9.89 42.21
N VAL A 2 9.60 -11.03 41.64
CA VAL A 2 8.70 -12.18 41.42
C VAL A 2 9.48 -13.38 41.94
N MET A 3 8.96 -13.98 43.02
CA MET A 3 9.55 -15.15 43.66
C MET A 3 9.47 -16.36 42.72
N ARG A 4 10.64 -16.87 42.30
CA ARG A 4 10.75 -18.25 41.80
C ARG A 4 10.67 -19.20 43.00
N ARG A 5 9.68 -20.10 43.00
CA ARG A 5 9.67 -21.25 43.91
C ARG A 5 10.84 -22.18 43.55
N PRO A 6 11.55 -22.78 44.53
CA PRO A 6 12.51 -23.83 44.25
C PRO A 6 11.75 -25.13 44.02
N PHE A 7 11.93 -25.74 42.84
CA PHE A 7 11.60 -27.15 42.64
C PHE A 7 12.85 -27.95 42.98
N GLU A 8 12.88 -28.50 44.19
CA GLU A 8 13.68 -29.68 44.51
C GLU A 8 12.95 -30.91 43.95
N GLY A 9 13.67 -31.74 43.19
CA GLY A 9 13.13 -32.97 42.61
C GLY A 9 13.63 -33.23 41.19
N GLY A 10 14.96 -33.27 41.00
CA GLY A 10 15.54 -33.88 39.81
C GLY A 10 15.29 -35.38 39.86
N VAL A 11 14.22 -35.84 39.20
CA VAL A 11 14.13 -37.22 38.77
C VAL A 11 15.06 -37.30 37.56
N ASP A 12 16.19 -38.00 37.70
CA ASP A 12 17.05 -38.34 36.56
C ASP A 12 16.15 -38.97 35.49
N GLN A 13 15.88 -38.23 34.41
CA GLN A 13 15.27 -38.82 33.24
C GLN A 13 16.23 -39.91 32.76
N PRO A 14 15.77 -41.15 32.54
CA PRO A 14 16.63 -42.19 32.02
C PRO A 14 17.25 -41.67 30.73
N GLN A 15 18.58 -41.65 30.68
CA GLN A 15 19.33 -41.20 29.51
C GLN A 15 18.89 -42.06 28.32
N LEU A 16 18.04 -41.51 27.45
CA LEU A 16 17.54 -42.22 26.29
C LEU A 16 18.71 -42.46 25.34
N ASN A 17 18.77 -43.66 24.76
CA ASN A 17 19.73 -43.96 23.73
C ASN A 17 19.60 -42.99 22.55
N PRO A 18 20.71 -42.58 21.91
CA PRO A 18 20.71 -41.58 20.86
C PRO A 18 19.92 -42.03 19.62
N ALA A 19 19.51 -41.06 18.81
CA ALA A 19 18.77 -41.35 17.58
C ALA A 19 19.65 -42.13 16.60
N PRO A 20 19.09 -43.12 15.88
CA PRO A 20 19.83 -43.78 14.82
C PRO A 20 20.09 -42.80 13.66
N GLU A 21 21.22 -42.97 12.97
CA GLU A 21 21.52 -42.29 11.71
C GLU A 21 21.13 -43.18 10.53
N ILE A 22 20.54 -42.62 9.49
CA ILE A 22 20.18 -43.36 8.28
C ILE A 22 21.06 -42.85 7.14
N PRO A 23 22.10 -43.59 6.69
CA PRO A 23 22.98 -43.13 5.62
C PRO A 23 22.28 -42.82 4.30
N ALA A 24 21.16 -43.52 4.02
CA ALA A 24 20.35 -43.30 2.84
C ALA A 24 19.43 -42.06 2.94
N GLN A 25 19.40 -41.40 4.09
CA GLN A 25 18.58 -40.21 4.33
C GLN A 25 19.34 -38.95 3.88
N ASN A 26 18.71 -38.12 3.05
CA ASN A 26 19.29 -36.86 2.61
C ASN A 26 19.15 -35.74 3.67
N ALA A 27 19.69 -34.55 3.39
CA ALA A 27 19.61 -33.38 4.28
C ALA A 27 18.17 -32.93 4.61
N TRP A 28 17.18 -33.39 3.85
CA TRP A 28 15.76 -33.05 4.02
C TRP A 28 14.96 -34.11 4.76
N GLY A 29 15.63 -35.15 5.26
CA GLY A 29 15.00 -36.26 5.95
C GLY A 29 14.36 -37.29 5.02
N GLU A 30 14.67 -37.29 3.72
CA GLU A 30 14.03 -38.15 2.72
C GLU A 30 14.89 -39.37 2.39
N ILE A 31 14.22 -40.51 2.17
CA ILE A 31 14.83 -41.76 1.70
C ILE A 31 14.34 -42.02 0.28
N ASP A 32 15.28 -42.11 -0.67
CA ASP A 32 14.95 -42.55 -2.03
C ASP A 32 14.68 -44.06 -2.04
N VAL A 33 13.42 -44.42 -1.82
CA VAL A 33 12.94 -45.80 -1.76
C VAL A 33 13.23 -46.55 -3.06
N LYS A 34 13.22 -45.86 -4.20
CA LYS A 34 13.50 -46.45 -5.52
C LYS A 34 14.98 -46.78 -5.66
N ASN A 35 15.86 -45.94 -5.13
CA ASN A 35 17.31 -46.17 -5.15
C ASN A 35 17.79 -47.23 -4.15
N LEU A 36 16.94 -47.71 -3.24
CA LEU A 36 17.26 -48.88 -2.40
C LEU A 36 17.42 -50.16 -3.24
N ASN A 37 16.88 -50.22 -4.45
CA ASN A 37 17.07 -51.32 -5.41
C ASN A 37 16.77 -52.72 -4.83
N GLY A 38 15.78 -52.82 -3.94
CA GLY A 38 15.41 -54.07 -3.28
C GLY A 38 16.21 -54.43 -2.01
N ASN A 39 17.19 -53.61 -1.63
CA ASN A 39 17.97 -53.79 -0.41
C ASN A 39 17.24 -53.23 0.82
N ASP A 40 17.51 -53.82 1.97
CA ASP A 40 17.02 -53.34 3.26
C ASP A 40 17.56 -51.93 3.59
N LEU A 41 16.76 -51.14 4.30
CA LEU A 41 17.17 -49.83 4.78
C LEU A 41 18.10 -49.99 5.98
N GLU A 42 19.38 -49.69 5.79
CA GLU A 42 20.38 -49.71 6.86
C GLU A 42 20.32 -48.44 7.72
N PHE A 43 20.52 -48.60 9.02
CA PHE A 43 20.71 -47.51 9.96
C PHE A 43 21.84 -47.82 10.93
N LEU A 44 22.48 -46.77 11.40
CA LEU A 44 23.66 -46.78 12.23
C LEU A 44 23.33 -46.27 13.63
N ILE A 45 23.87 -46.93 14.64
CA ILE A 45 23.75 -46.52 16.03
C ILE A 45 25.15 -46.19 16.53
N LYS A 46 25.33 -44.96 16.99
CA LYS A 46 26.57 -44.43 17.55
C LYS A 46 26.30 -43.94 18.96
N ASP A 47 27.33 -43.98 19.81
CA ASP A 47 27.30 -43.41 21.17
C ASP A 47 26.16 -43.92 22.07
N ALA A 48 25.70 -45.16 21.84
CA ALA A 48 24.69 -45.84 22.66
C ALA A 48 25.36 -46.83 23.63
N ASP A 49 24.82 -47.00 24.84
CA ASP A 49 25.29 -48.02 25.80
C ASP A 49 24.74 -49.41 25.40
N ILE A 50 25.38 -50.00 24.38
CA ILE A 50 25.08 -51.33 23.86
C ILE A 50 26.23 -52.28 24.21
N ARG A 51 25.91 -53.52 24.61
CA ARG A 51 26.88 -54.53 25.02
C ARG A 51 26.70 -55.84 24.26
N PHE A 52 27.80 -56.59 24.14
CA PHE A 52 27.75 -57.97 23.66
C PHE A 52 26.70 -58.80 24.43
N GLY A 53 25.94 -59.61 23.69
CA GLY A 53 24.86 -60.45 24.22
C GLY A 53 23.51 -59.75 24.32
N GLN A 54 23.42 -58.45 24.01
CA GLN A 54 22.16 -57.75 23.87
C GLN A 54 21.62 -57.89 22.44
N SER A 55 20.31 -57.66 22.29
CA SER A 55 19.62 -57.62 21.00
C SER A 55 19.08 -56.22 20.73
N ILE A 56 19.13 -55.78 19.48
CA ILE A 56 18.56 -54.53 19.00
C ILE A 56 17.27 -54.83 18.26
N TYR A 57 16.20 -54.14 18.66
CA TYR A 57 14.87 -54.24 18.06
C TYR A 57 14.55 -52.90 17.41
N PRO A 58 14.63 -52.77 16.07
CA PRO A 58 14.23 -51.55 15.40
C PRO A 58 12.73 -51.31 15.62
N VAL A 59 12.33 -50.05 15.69
CA VAL A 59 10.93 -49.60 15.83
C VAL A 59 10.65 -48.62 14.70
N TRP A 60 9.71 -48.98 13.83
CA TRP A 60 9.31 -48.24 12.62
C TRP A 60 7.81 -48.01 12.66
N ARG A 61 7.45 -46.74 12.72
CA ARG A 61 6.06 -46.29 12.91
C ARG A 61 5.79 -45.14 11.98
N GLY A 62 4.69 -45.17 11.25
CA GLY A 62 4.44 -44.16 10.23
C GLY A 62 3.07 -44.22 9.60
N ILE A 63 2.92 -43.42 8.55
CA ILE A 63 1.71 -43.29 7.76
C ILE A 63 2.07 -43.39 6.28
N ALA A 64 1.35 -44.24 5.55
CA ALA A 64 1.48 -44.41 4.10
C ALA A 64 0.97 -43.17 3.34
N ALA A 65 1.22 -43.10 2.04
CA ALA A 65 0.78 -41.97 1.20
C ALA A 65 -0.75 -41.75 1.21
N ASP A 66 -1.53 -42.82 1.39
CA ASP A 66 -3.00 -42.79 1.44
C ASP A 66 -3.56 -42.55 2.86
N GLY A 67 -2.69 -42.29 3.85
CA GLY A 67 -3.09 -42.10 5.24
C GLY A 67 -3.18 -43.38 6.07
N THR A 68 -2.89 -44.56 5.51
CA THR A 68 -2.92 -45.82 6.26
C THR A 68 -1.78 -45.86 7.29
N PRO A 69 -2.06 -46.00 8.60
CA PRO A 69 -1.02 -46.12 9.61
C PRO A 69 -0.35 -47.50 9.53
N PHE A 70 0.95 -47.54 9.80
CA PHE A 70 1.69 -48.78 10.00
C PHE A 70 2.57 -48.65 11.25
N ASP A 71 2.46 -49.65 12.11
CA ASP A 71 3.25 -49.79 13.33
C ASP A 71 3.72 -51.24 13.41
N LYS A 72 4.87 -51.56 12.80
CA LYS A 72 5.38 -52.94 12.78
C LYS A 72 6.90 -52.99 12.79
N LEU A 73 7.46 -53.88 13.62
CA LEU A 73 8.77 -54.49 13.41
C LEU A 73 8.95 -55.80 14.18
N ASP A 74 9.40 -56.85 13.47
CA ASP A 74 9.79 -58.16 14.01
C ASP A 74 11.27 -58.50 13.69
N ALA A 75 12.10 -57.49 13.38
CA ALA A 75 13.51 -57.72 13.12
C ALA A 75 14.32 -57.65 14.43
N VAL A 76 15.20 -58.62 14.64
CA VAL A 76 16.13 -58.66 15.77
C VAL A 76 17.55 -58.65 15.20
N VAL A 77 18.39 -57.77 15.73
CA VAL A 77 19.83 -57.74 15.39
C VAL A 77 20.62 -58.08 16.65
N GLU A 78 21.35 -59.20 16.63
CA GLU A 78 22.24 -59.57 17.74
C GLU A 78 23.50 -58.72 17.72
N VAL A 79 23.93 -58.25 18.89
CA VAL A 79 25.19 -57.51 19.03
C VAL A 79 26.37 -58.47 18.88
N PRO A 80 27.28 -58.26 17.90
CA PRO A 80 28.41 -59.16 17.64
C PRO A 80 29.34 -59.35 18.84
N ALA A 81 30.02 -60.50 18.90
CA ALA A 81 30.98 -60.84 19.96
C ALA A 81 32.19 -59.91 20.06
N ASP A 82 32.51 -59.21 18.98
CA ASP A 82 33.61 -58.26 18.87
C ASP A 82 33.16 -56.80 18.91
N TYR A 83 31.90 -56.52 19.29
CA TYR A 83 31.40 -55.16 19.47
C TYR A 83 32.04 -54.51 20.70
N ASP A 84 32.58 -53.30 20.51
CA ASP A 84 33.00 -52.40 21.58
C ASP A 84 32.23 -51.09 21.47
N THR A 85 32.12 -50.34 22.57
CA THR A 85 31.32 -49.10 22.65
C THR A 85 31.88 -47.93 21.82
N THR A 86 33.01 -48.10 21.13
CA THR A 86 33.57 -47.12 20.18
C THR A 86 33.21 -47.44 18.73
N ARG A 87 32.58 -48.60 18.47
CA ARG A 87 32.15 -49.03 17.14
C ARG A 87 30.71 -48.61 16.86
N THR A 88 30.47 -48.21 15.62
CA THR A 88 29.12 -48.02 15.09
C THR A 88 28.43 -49.37 14.93
N MET A 89 27.24 -49.52 15.52
CA MET A 89 26.40 -50.69 15.33
C MET A 89 25.51 -50.49 14.10
N THR A 90 25.41 -51.48 13.22
CA THR A 90 24.54 -51.42 12.03
C THR A 90 23.33 -52.33 12.22
N ALA A 91 22.15 -51.81 11.94
CA ALA A 91 20.89 -52.54 11.94
C ALA A 91 20.05 -52.20 10.70
N LYS A 92 18.98 -52.95 10.47
CA LYS A 92 18.23 -52.88 9.20
C LYS A 92 16.73 -52.89 9.40
N VAL A 93 16.01 -52.15 8.55
CA VAL A 93 14.57 -52.30 8.32
C VAL A 93 14.38 -52.97 6.98
N GLY A 94 13.68 -54.12 6.99
CA GLY A 94 13.49 -54.92 5.77
C GLY A 94 12.83 -54.13 4.65
N TYR A 95 13.32 -54.25 3.41
CA TYR A 95 12.80 -53.50 2.25
C TYR A 95 11.27 -53.62 2.08
N ARG A 96 10.73 -54.80 2.37
CA ARG A 96 9.28 -55.09 2.36
C ARG A 96 8.43 -54.23 3.32
N PHE A 97 9.06 -53.57 4.28
CA PHE A 97 8.43 -52.65 5.25
C PHE A 97 8.72 -51.17 4.94
N VAL A 98 9.46 -50.90 3.86
CA VAL A 98 9.77 -49.54 3.39
C VAL A 98 9.06 -49.30 2.05
N GLN A 99 9.21 -50.22 1.09
CA GLN A 99 8.67 -50.09 -0.27
C GLN A 99 7.15 -49.83 -0.33
N PRO A 100 6.28 -50.56 0.41
CA PRO A 100 4.83 -50.37 0.26
C PRO A 100 4.34 -49.00 0.70
N TYR A 101 5.19 -48.23 1.38
CA TYR A 101 4.86 -46.96 1.98
C TYR A 101 5.59 -45.79 1.30
N ASP A 102 6.12 -46.00 0.07
CA ASP A 102 6.62 -44.91 -0.79
C ASP A 102 5.55 -43.81 -0.95
N GLY A 103 5.96 -42.57 -0.78
CA GLY A 103 5.10 -41.38 -0.65
C GLY A 103 4.58 -41.09 0.78
N GLY A 104 4.87 -41.95 1.76
CA GLY A 104 4.51 -41.79 3.18
C GLY A 104 5.61 -41.19 4.07
N TRP A 105 5.44 -41.25 5.39
CA TRP A 105 6.46 -40.84 6.36
C TRP A 105 6.52 -41.80 7.55
N ALA A 106 7.67 -41.85 8.21
CA ALA A 106 7.91 -42.73 9.36
C ALA A 106 8.84 -42.10 10.40
N PHE A 107 8.79 -42.61 11.62
CA PHE A 107 9.80 -42.45 12.64
C PHE A 107 10.55 -43.78 12.81
N LEU A 108 11.88 -43.69 12.84
CA LEU A 108 12.77 -44.80 13.22
C LEU A 108 13.35 -44.56 14.61
N SER A 109 13.29 -45.60 15.42
CA SER A 109 14.02 -45.72 16.70
C SER A 109 14.42 -47.18 16.89
N TYR A 110 15.04 -47.50 18.02
CA TYR A 110 15.34 -48.88 18.41
C TYR A 110 15.18 -49.08 19.91
N LYS A 111 14.89 -50.31 20.31
CA LYS A 111 14.96 -50.79 21.70
C LYS A 111 16.19 -51.68 21.86
N VAL A 112 16.78 -51.66 23.04
CA VAL A 112 17.91 -52.53 23.40
C VAL A 112 17.40 -53.59 24.37
N GLN A 113 17.92 -54.82 24.23
CA GLN A 113 17.65 -56.00 25.07
C GLN A 113 16.27 -56.64 24.92
N ASN A 114 15.19 -55.86 24.79
CA ASN A 114 13.82 -56.39 24.77
C ASN A 114 12.90 -55.59 23.83
N ALA A 115 12.01 -56.30 23.12
CA ALA A 115 10.99 -55.72 22.24
C ALA A 115 9.76 -55.18 23.01
N ASP A 116 9.62 -55.51 24.29
CA ASP A 116 8.45 -55.15 25.10
C ASP A 116 8.15 -53.65 25.03
N GLU A 117 6.85 -53.31 24.98
CA GLU A 117 6.38 -51.93 24.87
C GLU A 117 6.83 -51.06 26.06
N ALA A 118 7.01 -51.67 27.24
CA ALA A 118 7.54 -51.03 28.44
C ALA A 118 9.04 -50.68 28.36
N THR A 119 9.79 -51.28 27.42
CA THR A 119 11.20 -50.93 27.19
C THR A 119 11.28 -49.56 26.50
N PRO A 120 12.05 -48.59 27.01
CA PRO A 120 12.17 -47.28 26.35
C PRO A 120 12.73 -47.38 24.92
N ASP A 121 12.14 -46.63 23.99
CA ASP A 121 12.72 -46.43 22.66
C ASP A 121 13.93 -45.49 22.77
N SER A 122 14.89 -45.61 21.85
CA SER A 122 15.85 -44.54 21.58
C SER A 122 15.15 -43.24 21.19
N MET A 123 15.91 -42.14 21.10
CA MET A 123 15.45 -40.97 20.36
C MET A 123 15.07 -41.37 18.92
N ARG A 124 14.11 -40.66 18.33
CA ARG A 124 13.57 -40.96 17.01
C ARG A 124 14.18 -40.08 15.94
N VAL A 125 14.42 -40.65 14.78
CA VAL A 125 14.67 -39.91 13.53
C VAL A 125 13.41 -39.94 12.68
N PHE A 126 13.01 -38.77 12.19
CA PHE A 126 11.89 -38.62 11.27
C PHE A 126 12.37 -38.86 9.83
N CYS A 127 11.55 -39.54 9.02
CA CYS A 127 11.87 -39.90 7.64
C CYS A 127 10.68 -39.69 6.71
N TYR A 128 10.89 -39.05 5.56
CA TYR A 128 9.99 -39.18 4.41
C TYR A 128 10.37 -40.45 3.63
N LEU A 129 9.37 -41.27 3.31
CA LEU A 129 9.51 -42.45 2.47
C LEU A 129 9.19 -42.02 1.05
N GLY A 130 10.21 -41.95 0.21
CA GLY A 130 10.12 -41.41 -1.14
C GLY A 130 10.56 -39.95 -1.21
N LEU A 131 11.00 -39.56 -2.40
CA LEU A 131 11.34 -38.18 -2.71
C LEU A 131 10.05 -37.35 -2.80
N ARG A 132 10.04 -36.18 -2.17
CA ARG A 132 8.92 -35.25 -2.26
C ARG A 132 9.07 -34.39 -3.50
N ASP A 133 8.03 -34.37 -4.32
CA ASP A 133 7.93 -33.34 -5.34
C ASP A 133 7.70 -31.99 -4.65
N ARG A 134 8.78 -31.20 -4.57
CA ARG A 134 8.78 -29.84 -4.03
C ARG A 134 8.91 -28.80 -5.14
N GLY A 135 8.60 -29.16 -6.39
CA GLY A 135 8.95 -28.31 -7.54
C GLY A 135 10.47 -28.23 -7.78
N GLY A 136 11.28 -29.05 -7.10
CA GLY A 136 12.59 -29.51 -7.56
C GLY A 136 13.72 -28.50 -7.80
N VAL A 137 13.59 -27.21 -7.50
CA VAL A 137 14.70 -26.25 -7.65
C VAL A 137 14.90 -25.52 -6.33
N ALA A 138 16.08 -25.67 -5.72
CA ALA A 138 16.51 -24.74 -4.67
C ALA A 138 16.43 -23.33 -5.26
N GLU A 139 15.78 -22.39 -4.59
CA GLU A 139 15.67 -21.02 -5.09
C GLU A 139 17.08 -20.49 -5.41
N THR A 140 17.30 -20.17 -6.68
CA THR A 140 18.57 -19.61 -7.16
C THR A 140 18.42 -18.11 -7.34
N LEU A 141 19.54 -17.42 -7.54
CA LEU A 141 19.50 -16.11 -8.16
C LEU A 141 18.84 -16.18 -9.54
N ALA A 142 18.32 -15.05 -10.01
CA ALA A 142 17.82 -14.93 -11.37
C ALA A 142 18.95 -15.11 -12.40
N VAL A 143 18.61 -15.50 -13.62
CA VAL A 143 19.55 -15.46 -14.73
C VAL A 143 19.75 -14.02 -15.23
N ALA A 144 20.90 -13.74 -15.84
CA ALA A 144 21.07 -12.52 -16.63
C ALA A 144 20.19 -12.61 -17.89
N GLN A 145 19.24 -11.68 -18.03
CA GLN A 145 18.31 -11.60 -19.16
C GLN A 145 18.84 -10.63 -20.20
N ALA A 146 18.89 -11.05 -21.46
CA ALA A 146 19.25 -10.17 -22.57
C ALA A 146 18.02 -9.45 -23.11
N ARG A 147 18.03 -8.12 -23.04
CA ARG A 147 16.93 -7.28 -23.51
C ARG A 147 16.67 -7.47 -25.00
N GLU A 148 17.72 -7.47 -25.81
CA GLU A 148 17.67 -7.65 -27.27
C GLU A 148 17.58 -9.13 -27.68
N SER A 149 16.82 -9.93 -26.92
CA SER A 149 16.63 -11.36 -27.20
C SER A 149 15.18 -11.79 -27.06
N HIS A 150 14.86 -12.90 -27.74
CA HIS A 150 13.61 -13.62 -27.57
C HIS A 150 13.88 -15.12 -27.71
N ASP A 151 13.32 -15.95 -26.81
CA ASP A 151 13.51 -17.41 -26.82
C ASP A 151 14.98 -17.83 -26.84
N ARG A 152 15.80 -17.10 -26.06
CA ARG A 152 17.25 -17.28 -25.98
C ARG A 152 17.97 -17.13 -27.33
N VAL A 153 17.38 -16.39 -28.26
CA VAL A 153 17.99 -16.03 -29.54
C VAL A 153 18.33 -14.55 -29.54
N ILE A 154 19.60 -14.24 -29.80
CA ILE A 154 20.10 -12.90 -30.09
C ILE A 154 20.30 -12.80 -31.60
N VAL A 155 19.60 -11.86 -32.23
CA VAL A 155 19.67 -11.62 -33.68
C VAL A 155 20.74 -10.57 -33.97
N LEU A 156 21.86 -10.99 -34.56
CA LEU A 156 23.05 -10.15 -34.72
C LEU A 156 22.80 -8.93 -35.63
N SER A 157 21.93 -9.06 -36.63
CA SER A 157 21.56 -7.96 -37.53
C SER A 157 20.82 -6.83 -36.81
N ASP A 158 20.07 -7.17 -35.75
CA ASP A 158 19.14 -6.27 -35.07
C ASP A 158 19.84 -5.46 -33.96
N LEU A 159 21.02 -5.90 -33.54
CA LEU A 159 21.82 -5.20 -32.53
C LEU A 159 22.38 -3.88 -33.08
N GLU A 160 22.28 -2.83 -32.28
CA GLU A 160 23.03 -1.59 -32.49
C GLU A 160 24.51 -1.76 -32.07
N SER A 161 25.34 -0.72 -32.23
CA SER A 161 26.77 -0.78 -31.87
C SER A 161 27.01 -1.15 -30.40
N GLU A 162 26.14 -0.65 -29.51
CA GLU A 162 26.18 -0.93 -28.08
C GLU A 162 25.98 -2.43 -27.76
N GLY A 163 25.36 -3.19 -28.67
CA GLY A 163 25.18 -4.63 -28.52
C GLY A 163 23.99 -4.99 -27.64
N VAL A 164 24.22 -5.82 -26.62
CA VAL A 164 23.19 -6.41 -25.77
C VAL A 164 23.28 -5.86 -24.36
N ARG A 165 22.15 -5.39 -23.84
CA ARG A 165 21.98 -5.05 -22.43
C ARG A 165 21.49 -6.26 -21.66
N LEU A 166 22.25 -6.63 -20.62
CA LEU A 166 21.90 -7.71 -19.70
C LEU A 166 21.36 -7.13 -18.41
N LEU A 167 20.29 -7.74 -17.91
CA LEU A 167 19.58 -7.30 -16.71
C LEU A 167 19.33 -8.48 -15.77
N ALA A 168 19.43 -8.25 -14.46
CA ALA A 168 18.92 -9.16 -13.45
C ALA A 168 18.27 -8.37 -12.30
N PRO A 169 17.18 -8.88 -11.69
CA PRO A 169 16.61 -8.29 -10.48
C PRO A 169 17.65 -8.06 -9.38
N SER A 170 17.39 -7.09 -8.49
CA SER A 170 18.20 -6.97 -7.28
C SER A 170 18.00 -8.18 -6.36
N TYR A 171 19.07 -8.60 -5.68
CA TYR A 171 19.03 -9.72 -4.75
C TYR A 171 18.72 -9.23 -3.33
N ARG A 172 18.04 -10.07 -2.54
CA ARG A 172 17.52 -9.72 -1.21
C ARG A 172 18.58 -9.22 -0.22
N ALA A 173 19.81 -9.70 -0.34
CA ALA A 173 20.91 -9.37 0.55
C ALA A 173 21.81 -8.22 0.03
N MET A 174 21.40 -7.53 -1.05
CA MET A 174 22.20 -6.48 -1.68
C MET A 174 22.52 -5.35 -0.70
N GLN A 175 23.81 -5.08 -0.54
CA GLN A 175 24.32 -4.02 0.34
C GLN A 175 25.55 -3.36 -0.25
N VAL A 176 25.81 -2.12 0.17
CA VAL A 176 26.98 -1.34 -0.26
C VAL A 176 28.26 -2.12 0.03
N GLY A 177 29.14 -2.21 -0.96
CA GLY A 177 30.42 -2.93 -0.91
C GLY A 177 30.37 -4.35 -1.48
N ASP A 178 29.19 -4.93 -1.74
CA ASP A 178 29.12 -6.20 -2.46
C ASP A 178 29.69 -6.04 -3.89
N SER A 179 30.34 -7.08 -4.40
CA SER A 179 30.93 -7.05 -5.75
C SER A 179 30.27 -8.07 -6.66
N ILE A 180 29.86 -7.64 -7.85
CA ILE A 180 29.19 -8.48 -8.83
C ILE A 180 30.03 -8.56 -10.10
N GLU A 181 30.38 -9.78 -10.50
CA GLU A 181 31.13 -10.05 -11.72
C GLU A 181 30.27 -10.86 -12.69
N LEU A 182 30.00 -10.32 -13.87
CA LEU A 182 29.42 -11.03 -15.00
C LEU A 182 30.54 -11.64 -15.85
N VAL A 183 30.33 -12.89 -16.25
CA VAL A 183 31.17 -13.61 -17.23
C VAL A 183 30.30 -14.07 -18.39
N ALA A 184 30.66 -13.64 -19.60
CA ALA A 184 30.07 -14.04 -20.87
C ALA A 184 31.04 -14.93 -21.64
N ARG A 185 30.85 -16.26 -21.53
CA ARG A 185 31.62 -17.25 -22.28
C ARG A 185 31.08 -17.36 -23.70
N LYS A 186 31.98 -17.28 -24.67
CA LYS A 186 31.66 -17.16 -26.10
C LYS A 186 32.04 -18.44 -26.82
N PHE A 187 31.16 -18.99 -27.63
CA PHE A 187 31.42 -20.20 -28.40
C PHE A 187 31.12 -19.97 -29.87
N ASN A 188 32.03 -20.38 -30.76
CA ASN A 188 31.81 -20.30 -32.21
C ASN A 188 30.80 -21.37 -32.68
N ALA A 189 30.50 -21.40 -33.98
CA ALA A 189 29.59 -22.38 -34.58
C ALA A 189 30.07 -23.84 -34.47
N ALA A 190 31.39 -24.08 -34.34
CA ALA A 190 31.97 -25.39 -34.12
C ALA A 190 31.91 -25.84 -32.64
N GLY A 191 31.52 -24.94 -31.73
CA GLY A 191 31.47 -25.18 -30.30
C GLY A 191 32.76 -24.87 -29.55
N ASP A 192 33.79 -24.35 -30.22
CA ASP A 192 35.04 -23.94 -29.56
C ASP A 192 34.85 -22.63 -28.80
N GLU A 193 35.43 -22.55 -27.61
CA GLU A 193 35.40 -21.34 -26.79
C GLU A 193 36.33 -20.27 -27.37
N ILE A 194 35.79 -19.06 -27.52
CA ILE A 194 36.52 -17.88 -27.95
C ILE A 194 37.01 -17.14 -26.70
N THR A 195 38.31 -17.22 -26.44
CA THR A 195 38.96 -16.57 -25.30
C THR A 195 39.56 -15.20 -25.66
N PRO A 196 39.61 -14.24 -24.73
CA PRO A 196 39.03 -14.31 -23.39
C PRO A 196 37.50 -14.13 -23.42
N PRO A 197 36.78 -14.63 -22.39
CA PRO A 197 35.37 -14.28 -22.19
C PRO A 197 35.23 -12.76 -22.03
N ALA A 198 34.04 -12.22 -22.32
CA ALA A 198 33.75 -10.85 -21.93
C ALA A 198 33.38 -10.84 -20.44
N THR A 199 33.96 -9.91 -19.68
CA THR A 199 33.80 -9.84 -18.22
C THR A 199 33.53 -8.41 -17.82
N GLU A 200 32.56 -8.21 -16.93
CA GLU A 200 32.21 -6.89 -16.42
C GLU A 200 31.98 -6.99 -14.91
N ARG A 201 32.65 -6.12 -14.15
CA ARG A 201 32.61 -6.14 -12.68
C ARG A 201 32.12 -4.79 -12.15
N HIS A 202 31.18 -4.86 -11.22
CA HIS A 202 30.59 -3.70 -10.55
C HIS A 202 30.65 -3.88 -9.04
N GLU A 203 30.65 -2.76 -8.33
CA GLU A 203 30.47 -2.70 -6.88
C GLU A 203 29.12 -2.05 -6.57
N VAL A 204 28.44 -2.57 -5.54
CA VAL A 204 27.23 -1.94 -5.02
C VAL A 204 27.63 -0.70 -4.24
N THR A 205 27.03 0.42 -4.59
CA THR A 205 27.25 1.74 -3.99
C THR A 205 25.92 2.24 -3.41
N GLU A 206 25.97 3.34 -2.65
CA GLU A 206 24.75 3.99 -2.15
C GLU A 206 23.80 4.43 -3.29
N ALA A 207 24.32 4.65 -4.49
CA ALA A 207 23.54 5.13 -5.63
C ALA A 207 22.79 4.03 -6.40
N ASN A 208 23.17 2.75 -6.25
CA ASN A 208 22.60 1.63 -7.02
C ASN A 208 22.09 0.48 -6.15
N VAL A 209 22.17 0.59 -4.83
CA VAL A 209 21.61 -0.40 -3.92
C VAL A 209 20.09 -0.48 -4.11
N GLY A 210 19.59 -1.69 -4.36
CA GLY A 210 18.18 -1.95 -4.65
C GLY A 210 17.81 -1.93 -6.13
N GLU A 211 18.62 -1.30 -6.98
CA GLU A 211 18.40 -1.23 -8.43
C GLU A 211 18.67 -2.56 -9.13
N PRO A 212 18.02 -2.82 -10.29
CA PRO A 212 18.36 -3.97 -11.12
C PRO A 212 19.85 -3.96 -11.49
N LEU A 213 20.47 -5.14 -11.49
CA LEU A 213 21.82 -5.33 -11.99
C LEU A 213 21.82 -5.15 -13.51
N GLN A 214 22.79 -4.41 -14.04
CA GLN A 214 22.88 -4.10 -15.46
C GLN A 214 24.31 -4.26 -15.97
N TRP A 215 24.44 -4.80 -17.19
CA TRP A 215 25.72 -4.94 -17.90
C TRP A 215 25.54 -4.65 -19.39
N GLN A 216 26.59 -4.17 -20.04
CA GLN A 216 26.56 -3.82 -21.47
C GLN A 216 27.63 -4.63 -22.22
N ILE A 217 27.20 -5.53 -23.10
CA ILE A 217 28.10 -6.34 -23.92
C ILE A 217 28.05 -5.83 -25.36
N ALA A 218 29.20 -5.37 -25.87
CA ALA A 218 29.29 -4.75 -27.19
C ALA A 218 28.95 -5.70 -28.35
N LYS A 219 28.40 -5.17 -29.45
CA LYS A 219 28.09 -5.96 -30.66
C LYS A 219 29.30 -6.71 -31.24
N SER A 220 30.50 -6.18 -31.03
CA SER A 220 31.75 -6.78 -31.50
C SER A 220 32.05 -8.15 -30.85
N ASP A 221 31.60 -8.38 -29.61
CA ASP A 221 31.71 -9.67 -28.94
C ASP A 221 30.79 -10.72 -29.60
N PHE A 222 29.59 -10.31 -30.01
CA PHE A 222 28.62 -11.18 -30.69
C PHE A 222 29.02 -11.48 -32.15
N SER A 223 29.70 -10.53 -32.80
CA SER A 223 30.13 -10.68 -34.19
C SER A 223 31.14 -11.81 -34.37
N ARG A 224 31.95 -12.10 -33.33
CA ARG A 224 32.92 -13.21 -33.31
C ARG A 224 32.26 -14.58 -33.07
N VAL A 225 31.04 -14.61 -32.56
CA VAL A 225 30.25 -15.83 -32.26
C VAL A 225 29.06 -16.02 -33.21
N ARG A 226 29.12 -15.45 -34.42
CA ARG A 226 28.07 -15.64 -35.43
C ARG A 226 27.77 -17.13 -35.63
N ASN A 227 26.49 -17.50 -35.53
CA ASN A 227 25.97 -18.87 -35.60
C ASN A 227 26.48 -19.80 -34.48
N GLY A 228 26.98 -19.22 -33.39
CA GLY A 228 27.43 -19.91 -32.19
C GLY A 228 26.50 -19.65 -31.00
N ARG A 229 27.08 -19.65 -29.79
CA ARG A 229 26.33 -19.36 -28.56
C ARG A 229 27.15 -18.55 -27.56
N VAL A 230 26.45 -17.86 -26.66
CA VAL A 230 27.04 -17.17 -25.51
C VAL A 230 26.38 -17.70 -24.24
N ALA A 231 27.17 -17.92 -23.19
CA ALA A 231 26.70 -18.36 -21.90
C ALA A 231 27.01 -17.26 -20.86
N PHE A 232 25.95 -16.70 -20.26
CA PHE A 232 26.04 -15.65 -19.26
C PHE A 232 25.89 -16.23 -17.86
N GLN A 233 26.78 -15.84 -16.94
CA GLN A 233 26.68 -16.12 -15.52
C GLN A 233 27.24 -14.94 -14.75
N TYR A 234 26.57 -14.52 -13.69
CA TYR A 234 27.15 -13.57 -12.74
C TYR A 234 27.41 -14.22 -11.39
N THR A 235 28.38 -13.70 -10.65
CA THR A 235 28.68 -14.13 -9.29
C THR A 235 28.70 -12.92 -8.37
N ILE A 236 27.95 -13.00 -7.28
CA ILE A 236 27.96 -12.02 -6.21
C ILE A 236 29.03 -12.44 -5.21
N THR A 237 29.89 -11.53 -4.78
CA THR A 237 30.77 -11.67 -3.62
C THR A 237 30.23 -10.76 -2.52
N LEU A 238 29.70 -11.36 -1.45
CA LEU A 238 29.08 -10.64 -0.34
C LEU A 238 30.16 -9.99 0.53
N SER A 239 30.05 -8.68 0.74
CA SER A 239 31.03 -7.89 1.52
C SER A 239 31.12 -8.28 2.99
N ALA A 240 30.05 -8.87 3.56
CA ALA A 240 29.99 -9.24 4.97
C ALA A 240 30.87 -10.46 5.32
N ASN A 241 31.07 -11.39 4.38
CA ASN A 241 31.70 -12.69 4.65
C ASN A 241 32.56 -13.25 3.48
N ASP A 242 32.74 -12.49 2.40
CA ASP A 242 33.42 -12.89 1.16
C ASP A 242 32.81 -14.13 0.47
N GLU A 243 31.58 -14.50 0.82
CA GLU A 243 30.90 -15.65 0.24
C GLU A 243 30.50 -15.36 -1.21
N LYS A 244 30.72 -16.36 -2.07
CA LYS A 244 30.42 -16.27 -3.50
C LYS A 244 29.12 -16.99 -3.81
N VAL A 245 28.15 -16.25 -4.34
CA VAL A 245 26.84 -16.78 -4.74
C VAL A 245 26.71 -16.67 -6.27
N PRO A 246 26.86 -17.78 -7.02
CA PRO A 246 26.72 -17.77 -8.47
C PRO A 246 25.26 -17.79 -8.91
N SER A 247 24.96 -17.09 -10.00
CA SER A 247 23.70 -17.26 -10.73
C SER A 247 23.70 -18.57 -11.51
N PRO A 248 22.52 -19.07 -11.93
CA PRO A 248 22.44 -20.05 -12.99
C PRO A 248 23.03 -19.49 -14.29
N VAL A 249 23.52 -20.40 -15.15
CA VAL A 249 24.03 -20.06 -16.48
C VAL A 249 22.86 -19.93 -17.45
N GLN A 250 22.80 -18.84 -18.20
CA GLN A 250 21.88 -18.67 -19.31
C GLN A 250 22.61 -18.79 -20.64
N GLU A 251 22.33 -19.86 -21.37
CA GLU A 251 22.84 -20.04 -22.74
C GLU A 251 21.91 -19.39 -23.75
N MET A 252 22.50 -18.64 -24.69
CA MET A 252 21.79 -17.96 -25.78
C MET A 252 22.48 -18.23 -27.11
N THR A 253 21.67 -18.49 -28.14
CA THR A 253 22.15 -18.67 -29.52
C THR A 253 22.31 -17.31 -30.19
N VAL A 254 23.38 -17.14 -30.95
CA VAL A 254 23.62 -15.91 -31.74
C VAL A 254 23.50 -16.26 -33.22
N THR A 255 22.52 -15.68 -33.91
CA THR A 255 22.18 -16.01 -35.30
C THR A 255 21.74 -14.77 -36.07
N GLU A 256 21.52 -14.92 -37.37
CA GLU A 256 20.97 -13.87 -38.25
C GLU A 256 19.44 -13.97 -38.39
N ALA A 257 18.84 -15.10 -37.96
CA ALA A 257 17.39 -15.32 -38.04
C ALA A 257 16.75 -15.22 -36.64
N PRO A 258 15.55 -14.63 -36.52
CA PRO A 258 14.82 -14.59 -35.24
C PRO A 258 14.36 -15.99 -34.81
N SER A 259 14.03 -16.12 -33.51
CA SER A 259 13.39 -17.34 -33.02
C SER A 259 12.02 -17.56 -33.70
N PRO A 260 11.64 -18.81 -34.01
CA PRO A 260 10.29 -19.13 -34.48
C PRO A 260 9.23 -19.17 -33.37
N ALA A 261 9.62 -19.01 -32.09
CA ALA A 261 8.66 -18.95 -30.98
C ALA A 261 7.82 -17.68 -31.04
N ASP A 262 6.57 -17.78 -30.58
CA ASP A 262 5.67 -16.63 -30.49
C ASP A 262 6.04 -15.74 -29.29
N LEU A 263 5.90 -14.43 -29.47
CA LEU A 263 6.01 -13.46 -28.39
C LEU A 263 4.87 -13.65 -27.38
N LEU A 264 5.14 -13.30 -26.12
CA LEU A 264 4.10 -13.26 -25.10
C LEU A 264 3.08 -12.15 -25.40
N PRO A 265 1.82 -12.27 -24.94
CA PRO A 265 0.84 -11.18 -25.06
C PRO A 265 1.37 -9.87 -24.47
N ALA A 266 1.01 -8.73 -25.06
CA ALA A 266 1.35 -7.43 -24.49
C ALA A 266 0.72 -7.26 -23.09
N ALA A 267 1.35 -6.44 -22.25
CA ALA A 267 0.75 -6.01 -21.00
C ALA A 267 -0.51 -5.18 -21.27
N THR A 268 -1.36 -5.01 -20.25
CA THR A 268 -2.47 -4.06 -20.28
C THR A 268 -2.24 -2.95 -19.26
N ILE A 269 -2.89 -1.81 -19.50
CA ILE A 269 -2.81 -0.63 -18.65
C ILE A 269 -4.23 -0.28 -18.19
N ASP A 270 -4.42 -0.12 -16.89
CA ASP A 270 -5.72 0.29 -16.34
C ASP A 270 -6.12 1.66 -16.88
N GLY A 271 -7.31 1.74 -17.47
CA GLY A 271 -7.83 2.97 -18.11
C GLY A 271 -7.36 3.21 -19.55
N PHE A 272 -6.46 2.40 -20.10
CA PHE A 272 -6.02 2.54 -21.49
C PHE A 272 -6.90 1.76 -22.46
N THR A 273 -7.52 2.48 -23.40
CA THR A 273 -8.41 1.91 -24.42
C THR A 273 -7.89 2.14 -25.85
N GLY A 274 -6.61 2.50 -25.99
CA GLY A 274 -5.98 2.85 -27.27
C GLY A 274 -6.01 4.34 -27.60
N VAL A 275 -6.58 5.18 -26.73
CA VAL A 275 -6.55 6.65 -26.85
C VAL A 275 -5.50 7.25 -25.91
N PRO A 276 -4.93 8.43 -26.24
CA PRO A 276 -3.98 9.09 -25.37
C PRO A 276 -4.52 9.31 -23.94
N LEU A 277 -3.69 9.00 -22.94
CA LEU A 277 -4.02 9.17 -21.53
C LEU A 277 -3.71 10.59 -21.06
N ASP A 278 -4.48 11.12 -20.11
CA ASP A 278 -4.07 12.31 -19.34
C ASP A 278 -3.21 11.87 -18.15
N PRO A 279 -1.93 12.28 -18.05
CA PRO A 279 -1.14 12.07 -16.84
C PRO A 279 -1.82 12.61 -15.57
N GLY A 280 -2.60 13.70 -15.68
CA GLY A 280 -3.30 14.33 -14.56
C GLY A 280 -4.39 13.47 -13.91
N MET A 281 -4.85 12.42 -14.60
CA MET A 281 -5.82 11.44 -14.08
C MET A 281 -5.17 10.28 -13.31
N PHE A 282 -3.83 10.21 -13.32
CA PHE A 282 -3.04 9.20 -12.62
C PHE A 282 -2.07 9.87 -11.62
N PRO A 283 -2.57 10.68 -10.66
CA PRO A 283 -1.72 11.39 -9.70
C PRO A 283 -0.88 10.44 -8.83
N ASP A 284 -1.36 9.21 -8.72
CA ASP A 284 -0.81 8.12 -7.93
C ASP A 284 0.05 7.16 -8.77
N GLY A 285 0.11 7.38 -10.08
CA GLY A 285 0.80 6.52 -11.03
C GLY A 285 -0.16 5.58 -11.76
N LEU A 286 0.40 4.83 -12.70
CA LEU A 286 -0.33 3.96 -13.59
C LEU A 286 -0.18 2.50 -13.16
N ILE A 287 -1.24 1.71 -13.30
CA ILE A 287 -1.20 0.27 -13.06
C ILE A 287 -1.00 -0.46 -14.39
N VAL A 288 0.08 -1.23 -14.50
CA VAL A 288 0.38 -2.11 -15.62
C VAL A 288 0.15 -3.56 -15.17
N ARG A 289 -0.63 -4.31 -15.93
CA ARG A 289 -0.95 -5.72 -15.67
C ARG A 289 -0.25 -6.60 -16.69
N VAL A 290 0.57 -7.51 -16.18
CA VAL A 290 1.34 -8.47 -16.96
C VAL A 290 0.68 -9.84 -16.82
N PRO A 291 0.21 -10.45 -17.92
CA PRO A 291 -0.34 -11.81 -17.89
C PRO A 291 0.71 -12.83 -17.45
N THR A 292 0.30 -13.84 -16.69
CA THR A 292 1.19 -14.95 -16.34
C THR A 292 1.49 -15.79 -17.59
N ALA A 293 2.79 -15.95 -17.88
CA ALA A 293 3.27 -16.68 -19.04
C ALA A 293 3.22 -18.19 -18.77
N PRO A 294 3.10 -19.01 -19.83
CA PRO A 294 3.22 -20.46 -19.69
C PRO A 294 4.56 -20.83 -19.03
N SER A 295 4.57 -21.85 -18.17
CA SER A 295 5.75 -22.40 -17.49
C SER A 295 6.44 -21.54 -16.43
N VAL A 296 5.88 -20.39 -16.08
CA VAL A 296 6.34 -19.57 -14.94
C VAL A 296 6.08 -20.30 -13.62
N GLN A 297 7.04 -20.23 -12.71
CA GLN A 297 7.00 -20.84 -11.38
C GLN A 297 7.23 -19.81 -10.28
N VAL A 298 6.90 -20.18 -9.04
CA VAL A 298 7.25 -19.37 -7.85
C VAL A 298 8.77 -19.14 -7.83
N GLY A 299 9.17 -17.89 -7.61
CA GLY A 299 10.57 -17.48 -7.60
C GLY A 299 11.11 -17.00 -8.96
N ASP A 300 10.40 -17.24 -10.06
CA ASP A 300 10.73 -16.59 -11.34
C ASP A 300 10.50 -15.08 -11.22
N HIS A 301 11.12 -14.30 -12.12
CA HIS A 301 11.02 -12.84 -12.10
C HIS A 301 10.59 -12.30 -13.45
N TYR A 302 9.60 -11.40 -13.42
CA TYR A 302 9.30 -10.53 -14.54
C TYR A 302 10.15 -9.28 -14.48
N LEU A 303 10.64 -8.84 -15.63
CA LEU A 303 11.20 -7.51 -15.85
C LEU A 303 10.23 -6.72 -16.73
N LEU A 304 9.70 -5.61 -16.22
CA LEU A 304 8.89 -4.66 -16.98
C LEU A 304 9.80 -3.54 -17.47
N HIS A 305 9.78 -3.29 -18.78
CA HIS A 305 10.50 -2.21 -19.42
C HIS A 305 9.53 -1.09 -19.79
N TRP A 306 9.77 0.10 -19.24
CA TRP A 306 9.01 1.30 -19.53
C TRP A 306 9.90 2.30 -20.28
N LYS A 307 9.67 2.44 -21.58
CA LYS A 307 10.45 3.33 -22.44
C LYS A 307 9.70 4.63 -22.66
N SER A 308 10.18 5.70 -22.02
CA SER A 308 9.66 7.04 -22.23
C SER A 308 10.24 7.70 -23.49
N PRO A 309 9.54 8.66 -24.12
CA PRO A 309 9.91 9.20 -25.43
C PRO A 309 11.29 9.89 -25.45
N GLN A 310 11.68 10.53 -24.36
CA GLN A 310 12.92 11.31 -24.26
C GLN A 310 14.06 10.48 -23.65
N ALA A 311 13.74 9.39 -22.96
CA ALA A 311 14.73 8.53 -22.34
C ALA A 311 15.58 7.84 -23.42
N LEU A 312 16.88 7.66 -23.18
CA LEU A 312 17.75 6.82 -24.04
C LEU A 312 17.58 5.34 -23.72
N GLU A 313 17.22 5.02 -22.48
CA GLU A 313 17.07 3.67 -21.97
C GLU A 313 15.70 3.53 -21.29
N PRO A 314 15.08 2.34 -21.32
CA PRO A 314 13.85 2.10 -20.57
C PRO A 314 14.16 2.05 -19.08
N GLU A 315 13.25 2.59 -18.28
CA GLU A 315 13.17 2.29 -16.86
C GLU A 315 12.79 0.81 -16.68
N VAL A 316 13.41 0.12 -15.74
CA VAL A 316 13.19 -1.32 -15.52
C VAL A 316 12.70 -1.57 -14.11
N GLN A 317 11.49 -2.11 -14.00
CA GLN A 317 10.97 -2.65 -12.75
C GLN A 317 11.00 -4.17 -12.77
N PHE A 318 11.03 -4.81 -11.60
CA PHE A 318 10.95 -6.26 -11.50
C PHE A 318 9.95 -6.70 -10.44
N ALA A 319 9.37 -7.89 -10.65
CA ALA A 319 8.49 -8.53 -9.70
C ALA A 319 8.85 -10.01 -9.59
N ARG A 320 8.99 -10.51 -8.37
CA ARG A 320 9.18 -11.94 -8.07
C ARG A 320 7.82 -12.61 -8.02
N MET A 321 7.68 -13.73 -8.73
CA MET A 321 6.47 -14.54 -8.72
C MET A 321 6.28 -15.23 -7.38
N ASP A 322 5.09 -15.10 -6.83
CA ASP A 322 4.66 -15.80 -5.63
C ASP A 322 3.33 -16.54 -5.88
N ALA A 323 2.82 -17.17 -4.83
CA ALA A 323 1.57 -17.93 -4.93
C ALA A 323 0.37 -17.07 -5.33
N SER A 324 0.37 -15.77 -5.00
CA SER A 324 -0.72 -14.86 -5.38
C SER A 324 -0.68 -14.55 -6.86
N SER A 325 0.50 -14.29 -7.44
CA SER A 325 0.66 -13.99 -8.88
C SER A 325 0.18 -15.15 -9.75
N LEU A 326 0.51 -16.39 -9.36
CA LEU A 326 0.09 -17.60 -10.08
C LEU A 326 -1.40 -17.90 -9.92
N GLN A 327 -2.01 -17.49 -8.80
CA GLN A 327 -3.43 -17.73 -8.55
C GLN A 327 -4.33 -16.68 -9.22
N SER A 328 -3.83 -15.46 -9.42
CA SER A 328 -4.53 -14.37 -10.11
C SER A 328 -4.34 -14.37 -11.63
N ASP A 329 -3.46 -15.24 -12.17
CA ASP A 329 -3.03 -15.26 -13.58
C ASP A 329 -2.45 -13.91 -14.07
N GLU A 330 -2.03 -13.04 -13.16
CA GLU A 330 -1.48 -11.71 -13.47
C GLU A 330 -0.46 -11.25 -12.44
N THR A 331 0.48 -10.40 -12.89
CA THR A 331 1.40 -9.63 -12.07
C THR A 331 1.14 -8.14 -12.26
N VAL A 332 1.10 -7.39 -11.16
CA VAL A 332 0.78 -5.97 -11.18
C VAL A 332 2.04 -5.14 -10.91
N PHE A 333 2.29 -4.16 -11.78
CA PHE A 333 3.34 -3.16 -11.63
C PHE A 333 2.72 -1.77 -11.47
N ARG A 334 3.40 -0.90 -10.72
CA ARG A 334 3.01 0.50 -10.55
C ARG A 334 4.09 1.39 -11.14
N VAL A 335 3.71 2.11 -12.19
CA VAL A 335 4.58 3.09 -12.84
C VAL A 335 4.39 4.43 -12.17
N ASP A 336 5.49 5.04 -11.73
CA ASP A 336 5.49 6.31 -11.01
C ASP A 336 4.94 7.46 -11.89
N PRO A 337 4.16 8.41 -11.33
CA PRO A 337 3.70 9.60 -12.05
C PRO A 337 4.79 10.36 -12.80
N ALA A 338 6.03 10.39 -12.28
CA ALA A 338 7.15 11.09 -12.88
C ALA A 338 7.56 10.52 -14.25
N LEU A 339 7.20 9.26 -14.54
CA LEU A 339 7.48 8.59 -15.81
C LEU A 339 6.38 8.82 -16.86
N LEU A 340 5.28 9.48 -16.51
CA LEU A 340 4.12 9.70 -17.40
C LEU A 340 4.28 11.00 -18.21
N GLU A 341 5.43 11.18 -18.86
CA GLU A 341 5.72 12.38 -19.66
C GLU A 341 4.95 12.41 -21.00
N PRO A 342 4.66 13.58 -21.58
CA PRO A 342 3.91 13.66 -22.83
C PRO A 342 4.63 13.00 -24.01
N GLY A 343 3.88 12.26 -24.83
CA GLY A 343 4.39 11.56 -26.02
C GLY A 343 4.13 10.05 -25.99
N ASP A 344 4.77 9.33 -26.91
CA ASP A 344 4.62 7.89 -27.06
C ASP A 344 5.60 7.13 -26.17
N HIS A 345 5.05 6.26 -25.31
CA HIS A 345 5.82 5.31 -24.50
C HIS A 345 5.68 3.92 -25.08
N LYS A 346 6.72 3.10 -24.87
CA LYS A 346 6.71 1.67 -25.20
C LYS A 346 6.84 0.84 -23.94
N VAL A 347 5.96 -0.14 -23.79
CA VAL A 347 5.90 -1.02 -22.62
C VAL A 347 5.99 -2.46 -23.07
N PHE A 348 6.97 -3.20 -22.57
CA PHE A 348 7.06 -4.64 -22.79
C PHE A 348 7.67 -5.31 -21.56
N TYR A 349 7.55 -6.63 -21.46
CA TYR A 349 8.11 -7.38 -20.35
C TYR A 349 8.85 -8.62 -20.81
N GLN A 350 9.75 -9.10 -19.95
CA GLN A 350 10.52 -10.32 -20.14
C GLN A 350 10.42 -11.21 -18.91
N VAL A 351 10.50 -12.52 -19.13
CA VAL A 351 10.63 -13.52 -18.07
C VAL A 351 11.66 -14.55 -18.49
N ALA A 352 12.51 -14.93 -17.55
CA ALA A 352 13.53 -15.92 -17.82
C ALA A 352 13.88 -16.75 -16.59
N ARG A 353 14.30 -17.97 -16.88
CA ARG A 353 14.93 -18.92 -15.96
C ARG A 353 15.99 -19.70 -16.74
N ALA A 354 16.87 -20.43 -16.06
CA ALA A 354 17.85 -21.26 -16.76
C ALA A 354 17.17 -22.14 -17.83
N GLY A 355 17.55 -21.93 -19.09
CA GLY A 355 17.02 -22.67 -20.24
C GLY A 355 15.74 -22.11 -20.88
N HIS A 356 15.14 -21.04 -20.34
CA HIS A 356 13.96 -20.39 -20.90
C HIS A 356 14.09 -18.86 -20.81
N ALA A 357 13.71 -18.13 -21.86
CA ALA A 357 13.61 -16.68 -21.83
C ALA A 357 12.61 -16.21 -22.87
N LEU A 358 11.59 -15.46 -22.48
CA LEU A 358 10.56 -14.99 -23.40
C LEU A 358 10.36 -13.48 -23.24
N THR A 359 9.89 -12.87 -24.32
CA THR A 359 9.67 -11.42 -24.45
C THR A 359 8.25 -11.22 -24.94
N SER A 360 7.57 -10.20 -24.46
CA SER A 360 6.22 -9.84 -24.90
C SER A 360 6.20 -9.01 -26.17
N HIS A 361 5.03 -8.91 -26.79
CA HIS A 361 4.73 -7.79 -27.66
C HIS A 361 4.84 -6.45 -26.89
N SER A 362 5.23 -5.39 -27.61
CA SER A 362 5.23 -4.03 -27.08
C SER A 362 3.80 -3.47 -27.11
N LEU A 363 3.40 -2.83 -26.01
CA LEU A 363 2.26 -1.94 -25.95
C LEU A 363 2.75 -0.50 -26.16
N ASP A 364 2.21 0.16 -27.18
CA ASP A 364 2.44 1.59 -27.40
C ASP A 364 1.32 2.38 -26.70
N VAL A 365 1.70 3.28 -25.80
CA VAL A 365 0.77 4.12 -25.04
C VAL A 365 1.18 5.58 -25.16
N ALA A 366 0.26 6.43 -25.60
CA ALA A 366 0.48 7.85 -25.73
C ALA A 366 -0.03 8.60 -24.49
N PHE A 367 0.75 9.56 -24.00
CA PHE A 367 0.30 10.52 -22.99
C PHE A 367 0.18 11.91 -23.60
N GLU A 368 -0.92 12.58 -23.29
CA GLU A 368 -1.10 13.99 -23.65
C GLU A 368 -0.24 14.91 -22.77
N THR A 369 -0.13 16.17 -23.18
CA THR A 369 0.44 17.21 -22.33
C THR A 369 -0.41 17.35 -21.07
N ALA A 370 0.22 17.12 -19.90
CA ALA A 370 -0.42 17.32 -18.62
C ALA A 370 -0.99 18.74 -18.49
N ARG A 371 -2.25 18.83 -18.05
CA ARG A 371 -2.93 20.12 -17.86
C ARG A 371 -2.46 20.78 -16.57
N THR A 372 -1.94 22.00 -16.66
CA THR A 372 -1.68 22.82 -15.47
C THR A 372 -3.00 23.40 -14.95
N LEU A 373 -3.40 23.00 -13.74
CA LEU A 373 -4.65 23.43 -13.11
C LEU A 373 -4.40 24.62 -12.17
N ALA A 374 -4.51 25.84 -12.70
CA ALA A 374 -4.36 27.06 -11.92
C ALA A 374 -5.50 27.27 -10.91
N ALA A 375 -5.27 28.10 -9.89
CA ALA A 375 -6.26 28.32 -8.84
C ALA A 375 -7.56 28.96 -9.35
N PRO A 376 -8.74 28.56 -8.82
CA PRO A 376 -9.98 29.22 -9.19
C PRO A 376 -10.02 30.66 -8.69
N ARG A 377 -10.90 31.47 -9.30
CA ARG A 377 -11.15 32.84 -8.85
C ARG A 377 -12.41 32.89 -7.99
N ILE A 378 -12.32 33.46 -6.79
CA ILE A 378 -13.48 33.73 -5.95
C ILE A 378 -14.00 35.14 -6.31
N GLU A 379 -15.24 35.23 -6.81
CA GLU A 379 -15.80 36.53 -7.15
C GLU A 379 -15.95 37.41 -5.90
N ARG A 380 -15.58 38.69 -6.03
CA ARG A 380 -15.61 39.69 -4.96
C ARG A 380 -14.67 39.41 -3.77
N ALA A 381 -13.81 38.40 -3.87
CA ALA A 381 -12.70 38.26 -2.95
C ALA A 381 -11.58 39.26 -3.30
N GLU A 382 -10.90 39.74 -2.27
CA GLU A 382 -9.78 40.67 -2.34
C GLU A 382 -8.48 39.95 -1.94
N GLU A 383 -7.35 40.46 -2.42
CA GLU A 383 -6.04 39.99 -1.96
C GLU A 383 -5.85 40.27 -0.46
N ASP A 384 -5.27 39.29 0.23
CA ASP A 384 -5.11 39.30 1.69
C ASP A 384 -3.73 38.77 2.09
N GLY A 385 -2.72 39.21 1.33
CA GLY A 385 -1.34 38.76 1.39
C GLY A 385 -0.97 37.78 0.28
N LEU A 386 0.31 37.41 0.22
CA LEU A 386 0.84 36.54 -0.84
C LEU A 386 0.10 35.21 -0.89
N GLY A 387 -0.55 34.91 -2.01
CA GLY A 387 -1.30 33.67 -2.23
C GLY A 387 -2.57 33.52 -1.39
N ARG A 388 -3.05 34.61 -0.78
CA ARG A 388 -4.18 34.62 0.16
C ARG A 388 -5.28 35.57 -0.30
N GLN A 389 -6.52 35.18 -0.04
CA GLN A 389 -7.69 36.00 -0.33
C GLN A 389 -8.59 36.14 0.88
N LYS A 390 -9.37 37.23 0.91
CA LYS A 390 -10.45 37.46 1.86
C LYS A 390 -11.75 37.73 1.10
N LEU A 391 -12.85 37.14 1.54
CA LEU A 391 -14.19 37.43 1.06
C LEU A 391 -14.96 38.17 2.14
N LEU A 392 -15.51 39.34 1.83
CA LEU A 392 -16.40 40.05 2.74
C LEU A 392 -17.76 39.33 2.78
N ALA A 393 -18.23 38.92 3.96
CA ALA A 393 -19.49 38.19 4.10
C ALA A 393 -20.69 38.96 3.53
N ASP A 394 -20.70 40.30 3.67
CA ASP A 394 -21.74 41.17 3.10
C ASP A 394 -21.89 41.03 1.57
N SER A 395 -20.80 40.69 0.88
CA SER A 395 -20.80 40.52 -0.57
C SER A 395 -21.35 39.17 -1.04
N ALA A 396 -21.59 38.24 -0.11
CA ALA A 396 -21.93 36.84 -0.36
C ALA A 396 -23.22 36.38 0.36
N ILE A 397 -24.08 37.31 0.79
CA ILE A 397 -25.36 37.02 1.47
C ILE A 397 -26.27 36.07 0.66
N LEU A 398 -26.16 36.11 -0.68
CA LEU A 398 -26.92 35.24 -1.60
C LEU A 398 -26.10 34.03 -2.09
N GLY A 399 -24.95 33.78 -1.48
CA GLY A 399 -23.96 32.78 -1.87
C GLY A 399 -22.69 33.43 -2.43
N ALA A 400 -21.61 32.66 -2.46
CA ALA A 400 -20.37 33.03 -3.13
C ALA A 400 -20.30 32.37 -4.51
N TYR A 401 -19.48 32.93 -5.40
CA TYR A 401 -19.27 32.36 -6.74
C TYR A 401 -17.79 32.06 -6.95
N VAL A 402 -17.53 30.84 -7.39
CA VAL A 402 -16.19 30.33 -7.76
C VAL A 402 -16.15 30.18 -9.26
N THR A 403 -15.19 30.83 -9.92
CA THR A 403 -14.97 30.72 -11.36
C THR A 403 -13.74 29.89 -11.63
N VAL A 404 -13.91 28.79 -12.35
CA VAL A 404 -12.81 27.94 -12.82
C VAL A 404 -12.10 28.62 -14.00
N PRO A 405 -10.75 28.65 -14.07
CA PRO A 405 -10.01 29.23 -15.18
C PRO A 405 -10.31 28.54 -16.52
N ASP A 406 -9.82 29.10 -17.62
CA ASP A 406 -10.02 28.54 -18.96
C ASP A 406 -9.16 27.29 -19.20
N VAL A 407 -9.54 26.19 -18.53
CA VAL A 407 -8.99 24.86 -18.76
C VAL A 407 -9.92 24.12 -19.73
N PRO A 408 -9.41 23.51 -20.81
CA PRO A 408 -10.21 22.72 -21.72
C PRO A 408 -10.63 21.40 -21.07
N LEU A 409 -11.94 21.11 -21.14
CA LEU A 409 -12.51 19.81 -20.81
C LEU A 409 -12.54 18.93 -22.06
N ARG A 410 -12.24 17.65 -21.88
CA ARG A 410 -12.39 16.61 -22.89
C ARG A 410 -13.83 16.08 -22.88
N PRO A 411 -14.26 15.36 -23.93
CA PRO A 411 -15.60 14.77 -23.95
C PRO A 411 -15.89 13.94 -22.70
N GLY A 412 -17.04 14.17 -22.07
CA GLY A 412 -17.47 13.46 -20.85
C GLY A 412 -16.91 14.03 -19.54
N GLU A 413 -15.91 14.92 -19.59
CA GLU A 413 -15.36 15.54 -18.39
C GLU A 413 -16.22 16.69 -17.87
N ARG A 414 -16.15 16.93 -16.55
CA ARG A 414 -16.75 18.08 -15.88
C ARG A 414 -15.83 18.62 -14.78
N PHE A 415 -16.09 19.83 -14.32
CA PHE A 415 -15.44 20.36 -13.13
C PHE A 415 -16.23 20.00 -11.87
N GLU A 416 -15.51 19.74 -10.79
CA GLU A 416 -16.05 19.59 -9.45
C GLU A 416 -15.31 20.58 -8.53
N VAL A 417 -16.00 21.61 -8.04
CA VAL A 417 -15.46 22.65 -7.18
C VAL A 417 -15.63 22.27 -5.72
N HIS A 418 -14.56 22.40 -4.94
CA HIS A 418 -14.51 22.11 -3.52
C HIS A 418 -14.33 23.40 -2.73
N TRP A 419 -15.33 23.72 -1.91
CA TRP A 419 -15.22 24.68 -0.83
C TRP A 419 -14.92 23.88 0.45
N ASP A 420 -13.64 23.65 0.73
CA ASP A 420 -13.19 22.77 1.80
C ASP A 420 -13.00 23.54 3.11
N GLY A 421 -14.10 24.14 3.59
CA GLY A 421 -14.15 24.89 4.84
C GLY A 421 -14.26 24.01 6.08
N TYR A 422 -14.84 24.55 7.15
CA TYR A 422 -14.95 23.84 8.42
C TYR A 422 -16.00 22.72 8.43
N GLU A 423 -15.77 21.69 9.23
CA GLU A 423 -16.55 20.46 9.26
C GLU A 423 -18.06 20.68 9.46
N HIS A 424 -18.44 21.58 10.38
CA HIS A 424 -19.84 21.87 10.66
C HIS A 424 -20.38 22.94 9.71
N ASN A 425 -21.13 22.49 8.69
CA ASN A 425 -21.79 23.30 7.66
C ASN A 425 -20.84 24.12 6.75
N GLY A 426 -19.53 24.10 6.97
CA GLY A 426 -18.57 24.92 6.24
C GLY A 426 -18.02 24.28 4.96
N LYS A 427 -18.42 23.05 4.61
CA LYS A 427 -17.95 22.35 3.41
C LYS A 427 -19.02 22.22 2.34
N GLN A 428 -18.64 22.35 1.08
CA GLN A 428 -19.52 22.07 -0.06
C GLN A 428 -18.71 21.60 -1.27
N VAL A 429 -19.26 20.61 -1.98
CA VAL A 429 -18.77 20.15 -3.28
C VAL A 429 -19.85 20.47 -4.32
N VAL A 430 -19.48 21.11 -5.42
CA VAL A 430 -20.41 21.53 -6.48
C VAL A 430 -19.87 21.10 -7.83
N ASP A 431 -20.63 20.28 -8.56
CA ASP A 431 -20.29 19.78 -9.90
C ASP A 431 -21.20 20.35 -11.00
N THR A 432 -22.21 21.12 -10.61
CA THR A 432 -23.17 21.75 -11.52
C THR A 432 -22.89 23.25 -11.61
N PRO A 433 -22.42 23.76 -12.76
CA PRO A 433 -22.21 25.18 -12.94
C PRO A 433 -23.56 25.93 -13.07
N GLU A 434 -23.54 27.21 -12.75
CA GLU A 434 -24.61 28.14 -13.08
C GLU A 434 -24.83 28.19 -14.59
N VAL A 435 -26.07 28.49 -15.00
CA VAL A 435 -26.42 28.61 -16.42
C VAL A 435 -25.54 29.67 -17.09
N GLY A 436 -24.81 29.27 -18.15
CA GLY A 436 -23.87 30.15 -18.83
C GLY A 436 -22.73 29.38 -19.49
N ASP A 437 -21.49 29.81 -19.22
CA ASP A 437 -20.25 29.29 -19.80
C ASP A 437 -19.77 27.96 -19.18
N GLY A 438 -20.48 27.42 -18.19
CA GLY A 438 -20.13 26.17 -17.52
C GLY A 438 -18.95 26.29 -16.55
N ARG A 439 -18.48 27.50 -16.23
CA ARG A 439 -17.28 27.71 -15.39
C ARG A 439 -17.56 28.36 -14.03
N LYS A 440 -18.78 28.83 -13.81
CA LYS A 440 -19.19 29.54 -12.59
C LYS A 440 -19.99 28.62 -11.68
N PHE A 441 -19.52 28.42 -10.46
CA PHE A 441 -20.12 27.53 -9.47
C PHE A 441 -20.59 28.34 -8.26
N LYS A 442 -21.82 28.08 -7.81
CA LYS A 442 -22.41 28.79 -6.68
C LYS A 442 -22.21 28.00 -5.39
N ILE A 443 -21.71 28.69 -4.37
CA ILE A 443 -21.57 28.18 -3.01
C ILE A 443 -22.72 28.74 -2.17
N ASP A 444 -23.34 27.87 -1.39
CA ASP A 444 -24.54 28.20 -0.65
C ASP A 444 -24.27 29.24 0.45
N PRO A 445 -25.20 30.18 0.68
CA PRO A 445 -25.04 31.21 1.70
C PRO A 445 -24.72 30.64 3.09
N GLY A 446 -25.38 29.54 3.48
CA GLY A 446 -25.15 28.90 4.77
C GLY A 446 -23.73 28.35 4.92
N VAL A 447 -23.14 27.86 3.82
CA VAL A 447 -21.76 27.35 3.79
C VAL A 447 -20.76 28.49 3.92
N VAL A 448 -20.99 29.60 3.21
CA VAL A 448 -20.17 30.81 3.37
C VAL A 448 -20.24 31.31 4.82
N ALA A 449 -21.44 31.37 5.40
CA ALA A 449 -21.68 31.87 6.74
C ALA A 449 -20.98 31.04 7.82
N ALA A 450 -20.99 29.70 7.70
CA ALA A 450 -20.32 28.79 8.61
C ALA A 450 -18.79 28.95 8.64
N ASN A 451 -18.21 29.58 7.61
CA ASN A 451 -16.78 29.88 7.54
C ASN A 451 -16.42 31.30 8.00
N MET A 452 -17.39 32.10 8.48
CA MET A 452 -17.11 33.40 9.06
C MET A 452 -16.34 33.26 10.37
N HIS A 453 -15.36 34.14 10.58
CA HIS A 453 -14.66 34.24 11.86
C HIS A 453 -15.32 35.24 12.81
N GLN A 454 -14.88 35.31 14.08
CA GLN A 454 -15.37 36.34 15.00
C GLN A 454 -14.85 37.73 14.59
N PRO A 455 -15.65 38.80 14.76
CA PRO A 455 -15.20 40.16 14.48
C PRO A 455 -13.91 40.52 15.25
N GLY A 456 -12.89 40.99 14.53
CA GLY A 456 -11.60 41.42 15.10
C GLY A 456 -10.46 40.39 15.01
N ASP A 457 -10.73 39.15 14.57
CA ASP A 457 -9.67 38.16 14.31
C ASP A 457 -9.08 38.34 12.91
N ASP A 458 -8.14 39.25 12.73
CA ASP A 458 -7.56 39.56 11.40
C ASP A 458 -6.64 38.45 10.84
N HIS A 459 -6.25 37.48 11.68
CA HIS A 459 -5.48 36.28 11.29
C HIS A 459 -6.29 34.98 11.38
N SER A 460 -7.62 35.09 11.42
CA SER A 460 -8.56 33.99 11.67
C SER A 460 -8.50 32.83 10.68
N ARG A 461 -9.17 31.74 11.10
CA ARG A 461 -9.80 30.66 10.31
C ARG A 461 -9.72 30.83 8.78
N ARG A 462 -8.79 30.11 8.15
CA ARG A 462 -8.60 30.00 6.70
C ARG A 462 -8.87 28.58 6.22
N PHE A 463 -9.26 28.44 4.97
CA PHE A 463 -9.55 27.17 4.33
C PHE A 463 -9.26 27.23 2.83
N LYS A 464 -9.31 26.06 2.18
CA LYS A 464 -8.93 25.93 0.76
C LYS A 464 -10.15 25.88 -0.13
N VAL A 465 -10.06 26.57 -1.27
CA VAL A 465 -11.00 26.44 -2.37
C VAL A 465 -10.23 26.03 -3.63
N PHE A 466 -10.62 24.92 -4.23
CA PHE A 466 -9.94 24.31 -5.39
C PHE A 466 -10.95 23.55 -6.24
N TYR A 467 -10.52 22.99 -7.37
CA TYR A 467 -11.37 22.14 -8.19
C TYR A 467 -10.62 20.91 -8.71
N HIS A 468 -11.39 19.90 -9.10
CA HIS A 468 -10.93 18.74 -9.86
C HIS A 468 -11.57 18.75 -11.25
N ILE A 469 -10.91 18.10 -12.20
CA ILE A 469 -11.56 17.58 -13.40
C ILE A 469 -12.01 16.15 -13.06
N VAL A 470 -13.26 15.84 -13.38
CA VAL A 470 -13.84 14.52 -13.17
C VAL A 470 -14.22 13.95 -14.52
N ASP A 471 -13.74 12.75 -14.82
CA ASP A 471 -14.05 12.07 -16.08
C ASP A 471 -15.46 11.45 -16.09
N GLU A 472 -15.79 10.79 -17.21
CA GLU A 472 -17.08 10.11 -17.40
C GLU A 472 -17.32 8.95 -16.43
N ASN A 473 -16.24 8.37 -15.87
CA ASN A 473 -16.29 7.25 -14.92
C ASN A 473 -16.28 7.73 -13.46
N GLY A 474 -16.20 9.04 -13.22
CA GLY A 474 -16.17 9.64 -11.88
C GLY A 474 -14.78 9.66 -11.24
N VAL A 475 -13.71 9.38 -11.98
CA VAL A 475 -12.33 9.48 -11.50
C VAL A 475 -11.94 10.96 -11.45
N ARG A 476 -11.28 11.38 -10.36
CA ARG A 476 -10.81 12.76 -10.15
C ARG A 476 -9.36 12.91 -10.61
N SER A 477 -9.06 14.02 -11.27
CA SER A 477 -7.69 14.47 -11.49
C SER A 477 -6.99 14.81 -10.17
N ALA A 478 -5.69 15.14 -10.21
CA ALA A 478 -5.06 15.94 -9.15
C ALA A 478 -5.87 17.24 -8.90
N PRO A 479 -5.87 17.78 -7.66
CA PRO A 479 -6.52 19.06 -7.38
C PRO A 479 -5.80 20.21 -8.10
N SER A 480 -6.54 21.26 -8.46
CA SER A 480 -5.95 22.53 -8.87
C SER A 480 -5.11 23.15 -7.77
N ASP A 481 -4.31 24.16 -8.12
CA ASP A 481 -3.82 25.11 -7.11
C ASP A 481 -5.02 25.62 -6.28
N ALA A 482 -4.80 25.82 -4.99
CA ALA A 482 -5.87 26.20 -4.07
C ALA A 482 -5.79 27.68 -3.69
N VAL A 483 -6.96 28.32 -3.60
CA VAL A 483 -7.07 29.64 -2.96
C VAL A 483 -7.07 29.46 -1.45
N ASP A 484 -6.19 30.18 -0.75
CA ASP A 484 -6.19 30.28 0.72
C ASP A 484 -7.16 31.39 1.16
N LEU A 485 -8.40 31.02 1.46
CA LEU A 485 -9.50 31.95 1.68
C LEU A 485 -9.82 32.10 3.18
N ARG A 486 -10.20 33.32 3.59
CA ARG A 486 -11.00 33.54 4.81
C ARG A 486 -12.27 34.34 4.48
N VAL A 487 -13.33 34.12 5.26
CA VAL A 487 -14.56 34.93 5.17
C VAL A 487 -14.55 35.95 6.30
N GLN A 488 -14.39 37.22 5.95
CA GLN A 488 -14.42 38.32 6.90
C GLN A 488 -15.87 38.56 7.35
N PRO A 489 -16.15 38.57 8.68
CA PRO A 489 -17.49 38.70 9.21
C PRO A 489 -18.06 40.09 8.92
N LEU A 490 -19.38 40.11 8.77
CA LEU A 490 -20.16 41.34 8.74
C LEU A 490 -20.63 41.74 10.14
N VAL A 491 -21.05 42.99 10.27
CA VAL A 491 -21.68 43.50 11.50
C VAL A 491 -23.18 43.21 11.44
N ILE A 492 -23.70 42.45 12.42
CA ILE A 492 -25.13 42.14 12.51
C ILE A 492 -25.84 43.28 13.24
N ASP A 493 -26.50 44.15 12.48
CA ASP A 493 -27.15 45.37 12.97
C ASP A 493 -28.57 45.19 13.53
N ASN A 494 -29.04 43.94 13.65
CA ASN A 494 -30.31 43.63 14.30
C ASN A 494 -30.22 43.92 15.81
N ASN A 495 -31.20 44.66 16.32
CA ASN A 495 -31.26 45.03 17.73
C ASN A 495 -32.11 44.02 18.50
N VAL A 496 -31.63 43.63 19.68
CA VAL A 496 -32.52 43.16 20.74
C VAL A 496 -33.35 44.35 21.22
N LYS A 497 -34.66 44.20 21.36
CA LYS A 497 -35.57 45.22 21.88
C LYS A 497 -36.45 44.67 22.99
N CYS A 498 -37.02 45.55 23.78
CA CYS A 498 -38.02 45.23 24.78
C CYS A 498 -39.21 46.18 24.65
N ASP A 499 -40.38 45.65 24.32
CA ASP A 499 -41.58 46.47 24.06
C ASP A 499 -42.02 47.30 25.27
N GLN A 500 -41.75 46.78 26.47
CA GLN A 500 -42.14 47.40 27.74
C GLN A 500 -41.07 48.36 28.29
N ALA A 501 -39.86 48.37 27.74
CA ALA A 501 -38.78 49.25 28.18
C ALA A 501 -38.92 50.64 27.55
N GLN A 502 -38.53 51.67 28.30
CA GLN A 502 -38.42 53.03 27.78
C GLN A 502 -37.19 53.19 26.87
N ALA A 503 -37.16 54.27 26.10
CA ALA A 503 -36.06 54.55 25.17
C ALA A 503 -34.67 54.71 25.85
N ASN A 504 -34.65 55.06 27.13
CA ASN A 504 -33.45 55.14 27.97
C ASN A 504 -33.03 53.77 28.57
N GLY A 505 -33.72 52.69 28.24
CA GLY A 505 -33.48 51.35 28.76
C GLY A 505 -34.21 51.02 30.07
N GLU A 506 -34.95 51.97 30.67
CA GLU A 506 -35.66 51.71 31.92
C GLU A 506 -36.86 50.78 31.70
N LEU A 507 -36.85 49.64 32.41
CA LEU A 507 -37.96 48.69 32.44
C LEU A 507 -38.59 48.72 33.82
N TRP A 508 -39.77 49.33 33.91
CA TRP A 508 -40.53 49.48 35.15
C TRP A 508 -41.35 48.24 35.45
N ARG A 509 -41.35 47.79 36.70
CA ARG A 509 -42.11 46.61 37.13
C ARG A 509 -43.61 46.74 36.83
N SER A 510 -44.16 47.95 36.89
CA SER A 510 -45.56 48.23 36.54
C SER A 510 -45.89 48.08 35.05
N LYS A 511 -44.89 47.95 34.18
CA LYS A 511 -45.06 47.76 32.73
C LYS A 511 -45.01 46.28 32.32
N LEU A 512 -44.68 45.37 33.25
CA LEU A 512 -44.64 43.94 32.98
C LEU A 512 -46.06 43.37 32.82
N SER A 513 -46.20 42.43 31.89
CA SER A 513 -47.40 41.59 31.78
C SER A 513 -47.35 40.41 32.78
N ALA A 514 -48.40 39.59 32.81
CA ALA A 514 -48.40 38.35 33.61
C ALA A 514 -47.22 37.41 33.28
N ASN A 515 -46.77 37.40 32.01
CA ASN A 515 -45.65 36.59 31.54
C ASN A 515 -44.29 37.30 31.67
N GLY A 516 -44.28 38.58 32.07
CA GLY A 516 -43.09 39.43 32.16
C GLY A 516 -42.97 40.44 31.02
N ALA A 517 -41.74 40.76 30.62
CA ALA A 517 -41.46 41.65 29.49
C ALA A 517 -41.15 40.84 28.22
N MET A 518 -41.62 41.32 27.08
CA MET A 518 -41.33 40.71 25.79
C MET A 518 -40.01 41.27 25.25
N LEU A 519 -39.05 40.37 25.00
CA LEU A 519 -37.85 40.67 24.25
C LEU A 519 -38.03 40.23 22.82
N GLU A 520 -37.59 41.07 21.90
CA GLU A 520 -37.75 40.81 20.47
C GLU A 520 -36.45 41.06 19.72
N VAL A 521 -36.19 40.20 18.74
CA VAL A 521 -35.20 40.44 17.70
C VAL A 521 -35.96 40.52 16.39
N TYR A 522 -35.89 41.66 15.71
CA TYR A 522 -36.57 41.85 14.42
C TYR A 522 -35.79 42.79 13.49
N GLY A 523 -36.07 42.69 12.20
CA GLY A 523 -35.48 43.54 11.16
C GLY A 523 -36.17 43.37 9.81
N VAL A 524 -35.60 43.95 8.75
CA VAL A 524 -36.05 43.71 7.35
C VAL A 524 -35.87 42.23 7.00
N LEU A 525 -34.78 41.65 7.47
CA LEU A 525 -34.54 40.22 7.60
C LEU A 525 -34.19 39.96 9.07
N LEU A 526 -34.33 38.70 9.52
CA LEU A 526 -34.00 38.34 10.89
C LEU A 526 -32.52 38.65 11.21
N TRP A 527 -31.61 38.29 10.30
CA TRP A 527 -30.23 38.78 10.13
C TRP A 527 -29.68 38.27 8.78
N PRO A 528 -28.57 38.81 8.25
CA PRO A 528 -27.92 38.24 7.07
C PRO A 528 -27.58 36.75 7.28
N PHE A 529 -27.80 35.92 6.26
CA PHE A 529 -27.66 34.46 6.32
C PHE A 529 -28.64 33.72 7.25
N ALA A 530 -29.69 34.36 7.77
CA ALA A 530 -30.67 33.69 8.61
C ALA A 530 -31.29 32.46 7.91
N ALA A 531 -31.29 31.32 8.60
CA ALA A 531 -31.85 30.06 8.11
C ALA A 531 -32.49 29.25 9.23
N THR A 532 -33.48 28.42 8.87
CA THR A 532 -34.12 27.48 9.79
C THR A 532 -33.07 26.51 10.35
N GLY A 533 -33.14 26.22 11.65
CA GLY A 533 -32.23 25.31 12.34
C GLY A 533 -30.98 25.98 12.92
N GLN A 534 -30.67 27.23 12.56
CA GLN A 534 -29.55 27.96 13.15
C GLN A 534 -29.71 28.12 14.66
N LEU A 535 -28.65 27.87 15.42
CA LEU A 535 -28.71 27.98 16.88
C LEU A 535 -28.67 29.45 17.29
N PHE A 536 -29.63 29.87 18.08
CA PHE A 536 -29.72 31.24 18.59
C PHE A 536 -29.85 31.26 20.11
N THR A 537 -29.03 32.08 20.74
CA THR A 537 -29.00 32.32 22.19
C THR A 537 -29.42 33.76 22.48
N LEU A 538 -30.26 33.94 23.50
CA LEU A 538 -30.62 35.24 24.05
C LEU A 538 -30.41 35.20 25.56
N ALA A 539 -29.59 36.10 26.09
CA ALA A 539 -29.21 36.07 27.50
C ALA A 539 -28.92 37.46 28.07
N ILE A 540 -28.96 37.56 29.40
CA ILE A 540 -28.45 38.70 30.15
C ILE A 540 -26.98 38.43 30.45
N GLN A 541 -26.10 39.39 30.13
CA GLN A 541 -24.67 39.28 30.37
C GLN A 541 -24.40 39.00 31.86
N SER A 542 -23.66 37.91 32.13
CA SER A 542 -23.36 37.42 33.48
C SER A 542 -24.61 37.11 34.33
N GLY A 543 -25.76 36.84 33.68
CA GLY A 543 -27.03 36.59 34.33
C GLY A 543 -27.77 35.38 33.73
N ALA A 544 -29.09 35.48 33.60
CA ALA A 544 -29.93 34.39 33.11
C ALA A 544 -29.84 34.21 31.59
N VAL A 545 -29.79 32.96 31.15
CA VAL A 545 -30.00 32.57 29.75
C VAL A 545 -31.50 32.42 29.52
N LEU A 546 -32.04 33.24 28.62
CA LEU A 546 -33.49 33.32 28.36
C LEU A 546 -33.90 32.38 27.23
N ARG A 547 -33.00 32.18 26.28
CA ARG A 547 -33.07 31.19 25.21
C ARG A 547 -31.67 30.62 25.04
N ASP A 548 -31.53 29.31 25.19
CA ASP A 548 -30.23 28.64 25.16
C ASP A 548 -30.10 27.80 23.89
N ARG A 549 -29.25 28.26 22.96
CA ARG A 549 -28.88 27.54 21.72
C ARG A 549 -30.07 26.92 20.98
N ALA A 550 -31.23 27.57 21.00
CA ALA A 550 -32.44 26.97 20.46
C ALA A 550 -32.53 27.27 18.95
N PRO A 551 -32.89 26.27 18.12
CA PRO A 551 -32.90 26.42 16.67
C PRO A 551 -33.95 27.44 16.22
N VAL A 552 -33.59 28.30 15.27
CA VAL A 552 -34.52 29.21 14.59
C VAL A 552 -35.55 28.39 13.84
N THR A 553 -36.83 28.68 14.09
CA THR A 553 -37.95 28.00 13.46
C THR A 553 -38.30 28.63 12.10
N ALA A 554 -38.98 27.87 11.24
CA ALA A 554 -39.46 28.40 9.97
C ALA A 554 -40.39 29.62 10.13
N GLY A 555 -41.20 29.65 11.20
CA GLY A 555 -42.08 30.77 11.51
C GLY A 555 -41.34 32.03 12.00
N GLU A 556 -40.30 31.87 12.81
CA GLU A 556 -39.44 32.99 13.22
C GLU A 556 -38.71 33.59 12.01
N LEU A 557 -38.22 32.74 11.10
CA LEU A 557 -37.57 33.17 9.87
C LEU A 557 -38.54 33.90 8.92
N SER A 558 -39.72 33.33 8.65
CA SER A 558 -40.69 33.92 7.72
C SER A 558 -41.24 35.27 8.20
N ASN A 559 -41.35 35.44 9.52
CA ASN A 559 -41.80 36.69 10.13
C ASN A 559 -40.67 37.67 10.41
N ALA A 560 -39.42 37.30 10.12
CA ALA A 560 -38.21 38.06 10.46
C ALA A 560 -38.20 38.52 11.94
N ARG A 561 -38.70 37.67 12.84
CA ARG A 561 -38.95 38.03 14.24
C ARG A 561 -38.80 36.83 15.17
N ILE A 562 -38.00 37.00 16.22
CA ILE A 562 -37.94 36.09 17.39
C ILE A 562 -38.52 36.83 18.58
N GLN A 563 -39.36 36.13 19.35
CA GLN A 563 -39.99 36.63 20.57
C GLN A 563 -39.60 35.75 21.76
N GLN A 564 -39.16 36.36 22.85
CA GLN A 564 -38.73 35.66 24.06
C GLN A 564 -39.16 36.43 25.31
N TRP A 565 -39.81 35.75 26.24
CA TRP A 565 -40.20 36.38 27.51
C TRP A 565 -39.01 36.49 28.47
N LEU A 566 -38.79 37.70 29.00
CA LEU A 566 -38.09 37.92 30.26
C LEU A 566 -39.11 37.72 31.39
N SER A 567 -39.07 36.55 32.02
CA SER A 567 -40.06 36.19 33.04
C SER A 567 -40.07 37.17 34.23
N VAL A 568 -41.23 37.30 34.87
CA VAL A 568 -41.38 38.12 36.10
C VAL A 568 -40.40 37.68 37.19
N ALA A 569 -40.13 36.37 37.30
CA ALA A 569 -39.21 35.80 38.27
C ALA A 569 -37.76 36.22 37.97
N THR A 570 -37.33 36.12 36.70
CA THR A 570 -36.01 36.55 36.26
C THR A 570 -35.82 38.05 36.48
N TYR A 571 -36.82 38.87 36.11
CA TYR A 571 -36.77 40.31 36.33
C TYR A 571 -36.66 40.68 37.82
N ASN A 572 -37.38 39.98 38.69
CA ASN A 572 -37.31 40.19 40.15
C ASN A 572 -35.93 39.89 40.75
N GLY A 573 -35.15 39.04 40.09
CA GLY A 573 -33.77 38.76 40.52
C GLY A 573 -32.77 39.84 40.11
N LEU A 574 -33.17 40.82 39.29
CA LEU A 574 -32.29 41.91 38.87
C LEU A 574 -32.30 43.03 39.90
N GLU A 575 -31.12 43.50 40.30
CA GLU A 575 -30.95 44.67 41.17
C GLU A 575 -31.56 45.95 40.57
N GLU A 576 -32.23 46.75 41.40
CA GLU A 576 -32.77 48.06 41.02
C GLU A 576 -31.65 49.01 40.59
N ASP A 577 -31.91 49.87 39.60
CA ASP A 577 -31.00 50.91 39.10
C ASP A 577 -29.67 50.43 38.49
N LYS A 578 -29.43 49.12 38.45
CA LYS A 578 -28.27 48.52 37.79
C LYS A 578 -28.53 48.32 36.30
N GLN A 579 -27.58 48.74 35.46
CA GLN A 579 -27.64 48.52 34.02
C GLN A 579 -27.21 47.08 33.68
N TYR A 580 -28.06 46.37 32.94
CA TYR A 580 -27.79 45.05 32.39
C TYR A 580 -27.70 45.12 30.87
N THR A 581 -26.82 44.29 30.30
CA THR A 581 -26.71 44.09 28.86
C THR A 581 -27.45 42.81 28.48
N VAL A 582 -28.52 42.93 27.70
CA VAL A 582 -29.19 41.78 27.08
C VAL A 582 -28.61 41.61 25.68
N TYR A 583 -28.00 40.46 25.41
CA TYR A 583 -27.36 40.18 24.13
C TYR A 583 -28.02 38.98 23.44
N GLY A 584 -28.00 39.02 22.11
CA GLY A 584 -28.32 37.89 21.26
C GLY A 584 -27.07 37.44 20.52
N GLU A 585 -26.91 36.14 20.32
CA GLU A 585 -25.84 35.59 19.50
C GLU A 585 -26.35 34.40 18.67
N VAL A 586 -25.85 34.30 17.45
CA VAL A 586 -26.22 33.26 16.49
C VAL A 586 -24.98 32.47 16.08
N SER A 587 -25.16 31.17 15.87
CA SER A 587 -24.16 30.30 15.27
C SER A 587 -24.57 29.84 13.87
N PHE A 588 -23.60 29.88 12.95
CA PHE A 588 -23.75 29.41 11.57
C PHE A 588 -23.15 28.00 11.36
N ASP A 589 -22.33 27.54 12.31
CA ASP A 589 -21.49 26.33 12.28
C ASP A 589 -21.83 25.38 13.44
N GLN A 590 -23.12 25.20 13.71
CA GLN A 590 -23.67 24.27 14.73
C GLN A 590 -23.14 24.47 16.16
N GLY A 591 -22.67 25.67 16.49
CA GLY A 591 -22.26 26.08 17.83
C GLY A 591 -20.75 26.21 18.03
N ASP A 592 -19.94 25.96 16.99
CA ASP A 592 -18.48 26.12 17.04
C ASP A 592 -18.07 27.60 17.21
N SER A 593 -18.81 28.52 16.58
CA SER A 593 -18.63 29.95 16.72
C SER A 593 -19.96 30.70 16.84
N TRP A 594 -19.87 31.91 17.41
CA TRP A 594 -21.02 32.73 17.80
C TRP A 594 -20.81 34.19 17.40
N HIS A 595 -21.82 34.76 16.76
CA HIS A 595 -21.82 36.14 16.25
C HIS A 595 -22.86 36.97 16.99
N LYS A 596 -22.40 38.05 17.62
CA LYS A 596 -23.24 38.90 18.46
C LYS A 596 -24.08 39.87 17.62
N LEU A 597 -25.33 40.00 18.02
CA LEU A 597 -26.22 41.07 17.60
C LEU A 597 -25.97 42.34 18.42
N ARG A 598 -26.55 43.47 17.98
CA ARG A 598 -26.55 44.69 18.79
C ARG A 598 -27.35 44.47 20.08
N PRO A 599 -26.72 44.66 21.27
CA PRO A 599 -27.37 44.36 22.54
C PRO A 599 -28.38 45.45 22.93
N LEU A 600 -29.31 45.08 23.81
CA LEU A 600 -30.18 45.99 24.53
C LEU A 600 -29.57 46.32 25.90
N LEU A 601 -29.58 47.60 26.28
CA LEU A 601 -29.30 48.02 27.65
C LEU A 601 -30.61 48.13 28.42
N LEU A 602 -30.67 47.50 29.59
CA LEU A 602 -31.87 47.39 30.42
C LEU A 602 -31.58 47.84 31.85
N ILE A 603 -32.41 48.70 32.42
CA ILE A 603 -32.30 49.21 33.80
C ILE A 603 -33.61 48.85 34.55
N PRO A 604 -33.60 47.91 35.51
CA PRO A 604 -34.79 47.56 36.28
C PRO A 604 -35.20 48.68 37.24
N LYS A 605 -36.51 48.97 37.30
CA LYS A 605 -37.13 49.90 38.26
C LYS A 605 -38.26 49.19 39.02
N HIS A 606 -38.03 48.88 40.29
CA HIS A 606 -38.97 48.10 41.12
C HIS A 606 -39.92 49.00 41.92
N SER A 607 -39.42 50.17 42.31
CA SER A 607 -40.14 51.23 43.01
C SER A 607 -40.71 52.21 41.99
N LYS A 608 -41.88 52.78 42.27
CA LYS A 608 -42.49 53.81 41.41
C LYS A 608 -41.89 55.19 41.67
#